data_AF-A0A8H8N0B4-F1
#
_entry.id   AF-A0A8H8N0B4-F1
#
_cell.length_a   1.000
_cell.length_b   1.000
_cell.length_c   1.000
_cell.angle_alpha   90.00
_cell.angle_beta   90.00
_cell.angle_gamma   90.00
#
_symmetry.space_group_name_H-M   'P 1'
#
loop_
_entity.id
_entity.type
_entity.pdbx_description
1 polymer ?
#
loop_
_entity_poly.entity_id
_entity_poly.type
_entity_poly.pdbx_seq_one_letter_code
_entity_poly.pdbx_strand_id
1 'polypeptide(L)'
;MGALAVGAAIVYTPEVGINLDLLREDLNFLKTRYALDVKGKSEGRLVIMSEKASRSYTDVVTKILAEEGRALFDSRSASLGHTLQGGIPSPIDRARAVRSLSSA
;
A
#
# COMPACT_ATOMS: atom_id res chain seq x y z
N MET A 1 -8.87 3.73 -1.60
CA MET A 1 -9.37 4.37 -0.34
C MET A 1 -8.45 4.16 0.85
N GLY A 2 -8.04 2.92 1.19
CA GLY A 2 -7.12 2.68 2.33
C GLY A 2 -5.81 3.48 2.27
N ALA A 3 -5.22 3.63 1.08
CA ALA A 3 -3.97 4.38 0.92
C ALA A 3 -4.02 5.85 1.39
N LEU A 4 -5.10 6.56 1.11
CA LEU A 4 -5.22 7.96 1.50
C LEU A 4 -5.42 8.11 3.01
N ALA A 5 -6.11 7.15 3.64
CA ALA A 5 -6.36 7.15 5.08
C ALA A 5 -5.11 6.87 5.92
N VAL A 6 -4.14 6.11 5.38
CA VAL A 6 -2.91 5.73 6.09
C VAL A 6 -1.70 6.57 5.64
N GLY A 7 -1.89 7.55 4.76
CA GLY A 7 -0.80 8.39 4.26
C GLY A 7 0.23 7.60 3.44
N ALA A 8 -0.22 6.62 2.65
CA ALA A 8 0.67 5.82 1.83
C ALA A 8 1.42 6.70 0.82
N ALA A 9 2.72 6.50 0.70
CA ALA A 9 3.57 7.26 -0.21
C ALA A 9 3.33 6.85 -1.67
N ILE A 10 3.09 5.56 -1.90
CA ILE A 10 2.89 4.96 -3.23
C ILE A 10 1.70 4.00 -3.15
N VAL A 11 0.90 3.97 -4.21
CA VAL A 11 -0.31 3.15 -4.32
C VAL A 11 -0.38 2.45 -5.66
N TYR A 12 -0.30 1.13 -5.65
CA TYR A 12 -0.47 0.29 -6.84
C TYR A 12 -1.91 -0.21 -6.93
N THR A 13 -2.58 0.17 -8.00
CA THR A 13 -3.99 -0.15 -8.27
C THR A 13 -4.11 -0.97 -9.56
N PRO A 14 -5.06 -1.93 -9.64
CA PRO A 14 -5.26 -2.73 -10.84
C PRO A 14 -5.67 -1.91 -12.07
N GLU A 15 -6.29 -0.75 -11.86
CA GLU A 15 -6.74 0.13 -12.94
C GLU A 15 -5.58 0.81 -13.68
N VAL A 16 -4.46 1.05 -12.99
CA VAL A 16 -3.25 1.66 -13.57
C VAL A 16 -2.24 0.59 -14.00
N GLY A 17 -2.25 -0.57 -13.34
CA GLY A 17 -1.26 -1.62 -13.56
C GLY A 17 0.11 -1.28 -12.97
N ILE A 18 1.08 -2.16 -13.19
CA ILE A 18 2.46 -2.01 -12.70
C ILE A 18 3.41 -2.15 -13.89
N ASN A 19 4.18 -1.10 -14.16
CA ASN A 19 5.21 -1.08 -15.21
C ASN A 19 6.60 -0.88 -14.59
N LEU A 20 7.63 -1.35 -15.29
CA LEU A 20 9.04 -1.21 -14.86
C LEU A 20 9.49 0.25 -14.77
N ASP A 21 9.05 1.10 -15.70
CA ASP A 21 9.40 2.53 -15.67
C ASP A 21 8.81 3.24 -14.45
N LEU A 22 7.56 2.91 -14.10
CA LEU A 22 6.87 3.46 -12.94
C LEU A 22 7.54 3.00 -11.63
N LEU A 23 7.90 1.72 -11.54
CA LEU A 23 8.69 1.18 -10.44
C LEU A 23 10.03 1.91 -10.25
N ARG A 24 10.69 2.27 -11.35
CA ARG A 24 11.97 2.99 -11.30
C ARG A 24 11.79 4.42 -10.80
N GLU A 25 10.76 5.10 -11.25
CA GLU A 25 10.42 6.45 -10.79
C GLU A 25 10.07 6.46 -9.30
N ASP A 26 9.25 5.49 -8.86
CA ASP A 26 8.90 5.29 -7.45
C ASP A 26 10.11 4.98 -6.57
N LEU A 27 11.04 4.16 -7.06
CA LEU A 27 12.31 3.88 -6.38
C LEU A 27 13.14 5.16 -6.19
N ASN A 28 13.29 5.96 -7.25
CA ASN A 28 14.02 7.22 -7.17
C ASN A 28 13.35 8.19 -6.21
N PHE A 29 12.02 8.29 -6.27
CA PHE A 29 11.24 9.10 -5.34
C PHE A 29 11.46 8.68 -3.88
N LEU A 30 11.42 7.38 -3.58
CA LEU A 30 11.71 6.86 -2.25
C LEU A 30 13.15 7.18 -1.82
N LYS A 31 14.14 6.92 -2.67
CA LYS A 31 15.56 7.19 -2.39
C LYS A 31 15.82 8.66 -2.08
N THR A 32 15.36 9.57 -2.95
CA THR A 32 15.50 11.02 -2.75
C THR A 32 14.84 11.45 -1.45
N ARG A 33 13.64 10.95 -1.17
CA ARG A 33 12.92 11.36 0.02
C ARG A 33 13.51 10.77 1.30
N TYR A 34 14.08 9.57 1.27
CA TYR A 34 14.83 9.01 2.41
C TYR A 34 16.17 9.73 2.62
N ALA A 35 16.82 10.19 1.56
CA ALA A 35 18.04 11.00 1.66
C ALA A 35 17.79 12.39 2.26
N LEU A 36 16.58 12.95 2.06
CA LEU A 36 16.15 14.21 2.65
C LEU A 36 15.67 14.09 4.10
N ASP A 37 15.43 12.87 4.59
CA ASP A 37 15.01 12.67 5.99
C ASP A 37 16.17 12.96 6.95
N VAL A 38 15.82 13.60 8.07
CA VAL A 38 16.79 13.89 9.13
C VAL A 38 17.25 12.57 9.75
N LYS A 39 18.57 12.36 9.80
CA LYS A 39 19.18 11.17 10.44
C LYS A 39 18.57 10.94 11.83
N GLY A 40 17.87 9.83 12.01
CA GLY A 40 17.25 9.43 13.28
C GLY A 40 15.73 9.59 13.36
N LYS A 41 15.08 10.25 12.39
CA LYS A 41 13.61 10.20 12.23
C LYS A 41 13.25 9.22 11.13
N SER A 42 12.92 7.99 11.51
CA SER A 42 12.32 7.02 10.59
C SER A 42 10.80 7.24 10.56
N GLU A 43 10.34 8.12 9.67
CA GLU A 43 8.94 8.09 9.27
C GLU A 43 8.74 6.85 8.40
N GLY A 44 8.29 5.76 9.02
CA GLY A 44 8.00 4.51 8.32
C GLY A 44 7.04 4.78 7.16
N ARG A 45 7.47 4.49 5.94
CA ARG A 45 6.67 4.78 4.74
C ARG A 45 5.93 3.53 4.30
N LEU A 46 4.68 3.75 3.91
CA LEU A 46 3.79 2.69 3.49
C LEU A 46 3.61 2.74 1.98
N VAL A 47 3.83 1.59 1.35
CA VAL A 47 3.47 1.30 -0.03
C VAL A 47 2.27 0.38 0.03
N ILE A 48 1.14 0.81 -0.55
CA ILE A 48 -0.06 -0.03 -0.60
C ILE A 48 -0.19 -0.61 -2.00
N MET A 49 -0.28 -1.93 -2.06
CA MET A 49 -0.56 -2.65 -3.29
C MET A 49 -1.86 -3.43 -3.12
N SER A 50 -2.75 -3.32 -4.12
CA SER A 50 -3.93 -4.17 -4.18
C SER A 50 -3.54 -5.59 -4.62
N GLU A 51 -4.10 -6.62 -3.98
CA GLU A 51 -3.86 -8.03 -4.36
C GLU A 51 -4.25 -8.34 -5.81
N LYS A 52 -5.21 -7.58 -6.36
CA LYS A 52 -5.63 -7.67 -7.76
C LYS A 52 -4.76 -6.87 -8.73
N ALA A 53 -3.81 -6.05 -8.25
CA ALA A 53 -2.98 -5.22 -9.12
C ALA A 53 -2.14 -6.05 -10.09
N SER A 54 -1.54 -7.15 -9.61
CA SER A 54 -1.11 -8.27 -10.46
C SER A 54 -0.60 -9.43 -9.61
N ARG A 55 -1.04 -10.65 -9.93
CA ARG A 55 -0.73 -11.87 -9.14
C ARG A 55 0.77 -12.24 -9.15
N SER A 56 1.51 -11.82 -10.18
CA SER A 56 2.93 -12.16 -10.33
C SER A 56 3.87 -11.02 -9.92
N TYR A 57 3.40 -9.77 -9.91
CA TYR A 57 4.28 -8.63 -9.61
C TYR A 57 4.37 -8.30 -8.12
N THR A 58 3.45 -8.76 -7.27
CA THR A 58 3.50 -8.47 -5.82
C THR A 58 4.80 -8.92 -5.16
N ASP A 59 5.23 -10.15 -5.46
CA ASP A 59 6.48 -10.70 -4.92
C ASP A 59 7.71 -10.04 -5.54
N VAL A 60 7.62 -9.69 -6.83
CA VAL A 60 8.72 -9.08 -7.59
C VAL A 60 8.97 -7.65 -7.11
N VAL A 61 7.92 -6.84 -6.94
CA VAL A 61 8.02 -5.47 -6.43
C VAL A 61 8.62 -5.45 -5.03
N THR A 62 8.19 -6.35 -4.14
CA THR A 62 8.74 -6.44 -2.79
C THR A 62 10.24 -6.74 -2.81
N LYS A 63 10.67 -7.70 -3.65
CA LYS A 63 12.08 -8.09 -3.79
C LYS A 63 12.92 -6.97 -4.39
N ILE A 64 12.45 -6.30 -5.44
CA ILE A 64 13.12 -5.17 -6.07
C ILE A 64 13.31 -4.04 -5.05
N LEU A 65 12.27 -3.67 -4.30
CA LEU A 65 12.36 -2.65 -3.26
C LEU A 65 13.34 -3.04 -2.14
N ALA A 66 13.41 -4.32 -1.77
CA ALA A 66 14.34 -4.80 -0.76
C ALA A 66 15.80 -4.82 -1.25
N GLU A 67 16.05 -5.21 -2.51
CA GLU A 67 17.40 -5.20 -3.10
C GLU A 67 17.90 -3.79 -3.34
N GLU A 68 17.10 -2.92 -3.95
CA GLU A 68 17.47 -1.53 -4.25
C GLU A 68 17.45 -0.63 -3.00
N GLY A 69 16.62 -0.99 -2.01
CA GLY A 69 16.48 -0.30 -0.74
C GLY A 69 17.58 -0.62 0.26
N ARG A 70 18.27 -1.77 0.16
CA ARG A 70 19.23 -2.30 1.15
C ARG A 70 20.30 -1.32 1.65
N ALA A 71 20.64 -0.30 0.86
CA ALA A 71 21.60 0.75 1.25
C ALA A 71 20.98 1.90 2.08
N LEU A 72 19.66 2.08 2.04
CA LEU A 72 18.94 3.25 2.57
C LEU A 72 17.75 2.90 3.48
N PHE A 73 17.01 1.82 3.21
CA PHE A 73 15.81 1.40 3.96
C PHE A 73 15.53 -0.10 3.85
N ASP A 74 14.91 -0.68 4.89
CA ASP A 74 14.43 -2.07 4.89
C ASP A 74 13.00 -2.12 4.33
N SER A 75 12.70 -3.08 3.46
CA SER A 75 11.37 -3.27 2.87
C SER A 75 10.73 -4.54 3.45
N ARG A 76 9.53 -4.40 4.02
CA ARG A 76 8.76 -5.53 4.56
C ARG A 76 7.40 -5.59 3.90
N SER A 77 7.05 -6.75 3.36
CA SER A 77 5.69 -7.01 2.88
C SER A 77 4.81 -7.48 4.03
N ALA A 78 3.60 -6.95 4.08
CA ALA A 78 2.54 -7.44 4.96
C ALA A 78 1.30 -7.72 4.09
N SER A 79 0.94 -9.00 3.97
CA SER A 79 -0.33 -9.39 3.35
C SER A 79 -1.37 -9.60 4.44
N LEU A 80 -2.41 -8.76 4.44
CA LEU A 80 -3.47 -8.77 5.45
C LEU A 80 -4.58 -9.78 5.14
N GLY A 81 -4.65 -10.32 3.92
CA GLY A 81 -5.58 -11.40 3.51
C GLY A 81 -7.02 -11.23 4.03
N HIS A 82 -7.60 -12.32 4.55
CA HIS A 82 -8.96 -12.35 5.10
C HIS A 82 -9.15 -11.52 6.37
N THR A 83 -8.09 -11.05 7.02
CA THR A 83 -8.20 -10.19 8.21
C THR A 83 -8.83 -8.84 7.87
N LEU A 84 -8.74 -8.40 6.61
CA LEU A 84 -9.40 -7.19 6.10
C LEU A 84 -10.92 -7.29 6.03
N GLN A 85 -11.49 -8.50 6.13
CA GLN A 85 -12.94 -8.70 6.08
C GLN A 85 -13.64 -8.16 7.33
N GLY A 86 -12.88 -8.01 8.43
CA GLY A 86 -13.39 -7.53 9.71
C GLY A 86 -14.31 -8.55 10.38
N GLY A 87 -14.21 -8.66 11.71
CA GLY A 87 -15.12 -9.50 12.49
C GLY A 87 -16.41 -8.78 12.88
N ILE A 88 -16.29 -7.53 13.31
CA ILE A 88 -17.39 -6.72 13.83
C ILE A 88 -17.65 -5.57 12.85
N PRO A 89 -18.82 -5.49 12.21
CA PRO A 89 -19.13 -4.43 11.26
C PRO A 89 -19.11 -3.07 11.94
N SER A 90 -18.59 -2.06 11.23
CA SER A 90 -18.47 -0.70 11.77
C SER A 90 -19.86 -0.07 12.00
N PRO A 91 -19.98 0.93 12.90
CA PRO A 91 -21.26 1.62 13.13
C PRO A 91 -21.88 2.22 11.85
N ILE A 92 -21.05 2.67 10.91
CA ILE A 92 -21.49 3.15 9.59
C ILE A 92 -22.08 2.01 8.76
N ASP A 93 -21.45 0.84 8.75
CA ASP A 93 -21.94 -0.32 8.00
C ASP A 93 -23.30 -0.79 8.55
N ARG A 94 -23.48 -0.73 9.87
CA ARG A 94 -24.75 -1.06 10.52
C ARG A 94 -25.87 -0.09 10.13
N ALA A 95 -25.62 1.21 10.21
CA ALA A 95 -26.61 2.23 9.87
C ALA A 95 -27.00 2.17 8.38
N ARG A 96 -26.02 1.93 7.50
CA ARG A 96 -26.27 1.76 6.05
C ARG A 96 -27.06 0.49 5.76
N ALA A 97 -26.77 -0.63 6.42
CA ALA A 97 -27.50 -1.89 6.24
C ALA A 97 -29.00 -1.74 6.58
N VAL A 98 -29.33 -1.08 7.70
CA VAL A 98 -30.72 -0.81 8.08
C VAL A 98 -31.40 0.09 7.05
N ARG A 99 -30.69 1.12 6.57
CA ARG A 99 -31.23 2.04 5.55
C ARG A 99 -31.48 1.36 4.22
N SER A 100 -30.59 0.47 3.77
CA SER A 100 -30.78 -0.28 2.52
C SER A 100 -31.91 -1.30 2.60
N LEU A 101 -32.15 -1.87 3.78
CA LEU A 101 -33.25 -2.81 4.00
C LEU A 101 -34.61 -2.12 3.99
N SER A 102 -34.68 -0.87 4.46
CA SER A 102 -35.90 -0.05 4.46
C SER A 102 -36.26 0.51 3.08
N SER A 103 -35.35 0.46 2.11
CA SER A 103 -35.55 0.99 0.75
C SER A 103 -35.74 -0.09 -0.31
N ALA A 104 -35.83 -1.36 0.09
CA ALA A 104 -36.16 -2.50 -0.75
C ALA A 104 -37.63 -2.90 -0.53
#